data_AF-A0A2K3QHB7-F1
#
_entry.id   AF-A0A2K3QHB7-F1
#
_cell.length_a   1.000
_cell.length_b   1.000
_cell.length_c   1.000
_cell.angle_alpha   90.00
_cell.angle_beta   90.00
_cell.angle_gamma   90.00
#
_symmetry.space_group_name_H-M   'P 1'
#
loop_
_entity.id
_entity.type
_entity.pdbx_description
1 polymer ?
#
loop_
_entity_poly.entity_id
_entity_poly.type
_entity_poly.pdbx_seq_one_letter_code
_entity_poly.pdbx_strand_id
1 'polypeptide(L)'
;MQRRLWIGQRSGLRHVATGRLVCARGIATMAAADAGRAKKLHGRAFYESIGSPKFVVAPMVDQSEFAWRMLTRSFTPESERSNLLAYTPMLHARLFAQDDKYRQAHFQAVRRGSSSSSEPWLDGNPSIDRPLFVQFCANDPEVLLSAARRVAPYCDAVDLNLGCPQGIARKGHYGAFLQEDQDLIFRLVNTLHKELPVPVTAKIRILETRETTLAYAQNVLKAGASILTVHGRRREQKGHITGVADWETLKFLRDNLPAETVMFANGNVLQEGDVEKCLEATGADGVMSAEGNLSDPAIFAKPPPVGEEGREYWRGKDGKGGWRVDAVTRRYLDILHKYALGSEPPRRRPLFIPGDDTAWMAEAERTETESDEPAKKRRKKDGSGPGKREDPSPNLAAMQPHLFHLLRHLVSRHTDVRDMLARSRKDGIGGYESVLAAAEVKVAEGLLEYERTGGRSFDDELAALADDDGDVPEGESSRATIRRCRRPWWVAQPIVRPLPGEALAKGAITLSKKERAAKAEGASKEAKGTKETGDAAAEGNEEEIASRDELVAG
;
A
#
# COMPACT_ATOMS: atom_id res chain seq x y z
N MET A 1 -13.65 59.24 -50.62
CA MET A 1 -12.94 59.25 -51.92
C MET A 1 -12.90 57.82 -52.47
N GLN A 2 -13.39 57.63 -53.70
CA GLN A 2 -13.20 56.50 -54.66
C GLN A 2 -13.46 55.06 -54.17
N ARG A 3 -14.60 54.42 -54.50
CA ARG A 3 -15.04 53.79 -55.78
C ARG A 3 -14.23 52.55 -56.23
N ARG A 4 -14.90 51.37 -56.25
CA ARG A 4 -15.21 50.49 -57.42
C ARG A 4 -15.81 49.17 -56.86
N LEU A 5 -17.13 48.90 -57.00
CA LEU A 5 -17.83 48.26 -58.13
C LEU A 5 -17.29 46.88 -58.54
N TRP A 6 -18.07 45.83 -58.28
CA TRP A 6 -18.69 45.04 -59.36
C TRP A 6 -19.96 44.31 -58.89
N ILE A 7 -20.94 44.30 -59.79
CA ILE A 7 -22.32 43.85 -59.66
C ILE A 7 -22.44 42.46 -60.30
N GLY A 8 -23.29 41.60 -59.74
CA GLY A 8 -23.76 40.38 -60.37
C GLY A 8 -25.13 39.96 -59.84
N GLN A 9 -26.19 40.59 -60.35
CA GLN A 9 -27.58 40.13 -60.19
C GLN A 9 -27.77 38.79 -60.91
N ARG A 10 -28.60 37.88 -60.36
CA ARG A 10 -29.85 37.47 -61.01
C ARG A 10 -30.77 36.67 -60.09
N SER A 11 -32.02 37.06 -60.21
CA SER A 11 -33.27 36.60 -59.60
C SER A 11 -33.70 35.20 -60.03
N GLY A 12 -34.39 34.50 -59.13
CA GLY A 12 -35.20 33.33 -59.46
C GLY A 12 -36.13 32.94 -58.31
N LEU A 13 -37.30 33.58 -58.22
CA LEU A 13 -38.44 33.04 -57.46
C LEU A 13 -39.11 31.95 -58.31
N ARG A 14 -39.28 30.73 -57.76
CA ARG A 14 -40.41 29.84 -58.07
C ARG A 14 -40.87 29.07 -56.83
N HIS A 15 -42.18 28.87 -56.79
CA HIS A 15 -43.03 28.36 -55.71
C HIS A 15 -42.86 26.88 -55.36
N VAL A 16 -43.07 26.61 -54.06
CA VAL A 16 -43.81 25.51 -53.41
C VAL A 16 -43.48 24.05 -53.78
N ALA A 17 -42.93 23.32 -52.81
CA ALA A 17 -43.35 21.95 -52.50
C ALA A 17 -43.07 21.65 -51.02
N THR A 18 -44.14 21.45 -50.26
CA THR A 18 -44.15 20.90 -48.90
C THR A 18 -43.67 19.46 -48.89
N GLY A 19 -42.63 19.15 -48.12
CA GLY A 19 -42.16 17.77 -47.92
C GLY A 19 -41.21 17.66 -46.73
N ARG A 20 -41.58 16.83 -45.75
CA ARG A 20 -40.84 16.51 -44.52
C ARG A 20 -39.35 16.21 -44.77
N LEU A 21 -38.47 16.83 -43.99
CA LEU A 21 -37.17 16.23 -43.66
C LEU A 21 -36.69 16.72 -42.28
N VAL A 22 -37.27 16.14 -41.23
CA VAL A 22 -36.65 16.11 -39.90
C VAL A 22 -35.68 14.93 -39.91
N CYS A 23 -34.51 15.11 -39.29
CA CYS A 23 -33.49 14.09 -39.00
C CYS A 23 -32.39 13.86 -40.05
N ALA A 24 -31.47 14.83 -40.20
CA ALA A 24 -30.12 14.57 -40.74
C ALA A 24 -28.99 15.40 -40.08
N ARG A 25 -29.31 16.30 -39.13
CA ARG A 25 -28.31 17.15 -38.46
C ARG A 25 -27.77 16.61 -37.14
N GLY A 26 -28.31 15.51 -36.61
CA GLY A 26 -27.87 14.92 -35.33
C GLY A 26 -26.73 13.90 -35.45
N ILE A 27 -26.50 13.32 -36.63
CA ILE A 27 -25.50 12.24 -36.82
C ILE A 27 -24.11 12.82 -37.11
N ALA A 28 -24.02 13.93 -37.84
CA ALA A 28 -22.74 14.56 -38.17
C ALA A 28 -22.05 15.22 -36.97
N THR A 29 -22.79 15.66 -35.96
CA THR A 29 -22.24 16.28 -34.74
C THR A 29 -21.69 15.26 -33.74
N MET A 30 -22.14 14.00 -33.77
CA MET A 30 -21.56 12.94 -32.92
C MET A 30 -20.27 12.37 -33.50
N ALA A 31 -20.19 12.22 -34.83
CA ALA A 31 -18.98 11.74 -35.50
C ALA A 31 -17.80 12.72 -35.42
N ALA A 32 -18.08 14.03 -35.39
CA ALA A 32 -17.03 15.06 -35.25
C ALA A 32 -16.50 15.21 -33.81
N ALA A 33 -17.26 14.76 -32.80
CA ALA A 33 -16.83 14.82 -31.39
C ALA A 33 -15.83 13.71 -31.02
N ASP A 34 -15.75 12.64 -31.81
CA ASP A 34 -14.87 11.49 -31.57
C ASP A 34 -13.48 11.68 -32.22
N ALA A 35 -13.36 12.58 -33.19
CA ALA A 35 -12.14 12.79 -33.99
C ALA A 35 -11.00 13.55 -33.29
N GLY A 36 -11.16 13.92 -32.01
CA GLY A 36 -10.20 14.75 -31.27
C GLY A 36 -9.78 14.22 -29.89
N ARG A 37 -10.34 13.10 -29.42
CA ARG A 37 -9.87 12.47 -28.17
C ARG A 37 -8.70 11.55 -28.50
N ALA A 38 -7.52 11.86 -27.94
CA ALA A 38 -6.41 10.92 -27.94
C ALA A 38 -6.91 9.54 -27.46
N LYS A 39 -6.59 8.49 -28.21
CA LYS A 39 -7.05 7.13 -27.91
C LYS A 39 -6.59 6.75 -26.51
N LYS A 40 -7.55 6.42 -25.62
CA LYS A 40 -7.29 5.90 -24.27
C LYS A 40 -6.41 4.66 -24.37
N LEU A 41 -5.18 4.73 -23.86
CA LEU A 41 -4.30 3.57 -23.76
C LEU A 41 -4.91 2.55 -22.80
N HIS A 42 -4.61 1.27 -23.01
CA HIS A 42 -5.17 0.17 -22.23
C HIS A 42 -4.17 -0.99 -22.15
N GLY A 43 -4.26 -1.81 -21.10
CA GLY A 43 -3.40 -2.97 -20.90
C GLY A 43 -1.91 -2.60 -20.84
N ARG A 44 -1.07 -3.44 -21.45
CA ARG A 44 0.39 -3.25 -21.49
C ARG A 44 0.82 -1.91 -22.08
N ALA A 45 0.17 -1.42 -23.13
CA ALA A 45 0.49 -0.12 -23.73
C ALA A 45 0.31 1.04 -22.74
N PHE A 46 -0.69 0.98 -21.87
CA PHE A 46 -0.84 1.96 -20.79
C PHE A 46 0.26 1.82 -19.75
N TYR A 47 0.55 0.60 -19.31
CA TYR A 47 1.61 0.33 -18.32
C TYR A 47 2.98 0.83 -18.79
N GLU A 48 3.33 0.61 -20.06
CA GLU A 48 4.56 1.11 -20.66
C GLU A 48 4.58 2.64 -20.74
N SER A 49 3.44 3.27 -21.03
CA SER A 49 3.34 4.74 -21.12
C SER A 49 3.59 5.46 -19.79
N ILE A 50 3.40 4.78 -18.65
CA ILE A 50 3.67 5.32 -17.32
C ILE A 50 5.06 4.91 -16.79
N GLY A 51 5.92 4.34 -17.64
CA GLY A 51 7.30 3.97 -17.30
C GLY A 51 7.48 2.55 -16.79
N SER A 52 6.49 1.66 -16.96
CA SER A 52 6.53 0.26 -16.51
C SER A 52 6.96 0.10 -15.04
N PRO A 53 6.26 0.74 -14.09
CA PRO A 53 6.66 0.76 -12.69
C PRO A 53 6.66 -0.64 -12.07
N LYS A 54 7.84 -1.04 -11.57
CA LYS A 54 8.04 -2.31 -10.85
C LYS A 54 7.76 -2.20 -9.36
N PHE A 55 7.86 -1.01 -8.77
CA PHE A 55 7.68 -0.76 -7.36
C PHE A 55 6.34 -0.08 -7.11
N VAL A 56 5.49 -0.68 -6.29
CA VAL A 56 4.13 -0.18 -6.08
C VAL A 56 3.85 0.05 -4.60
N VAL A 57 3.59 1.31 -4.21
CA VAL A 57 3.11 1.65 -2.86
C VAL A 57 1.63 1.33 -2.79
N ALA A 58 1.25 0.43 -1.89
CA ALA A 58 -0.12 -0.05 -1.76
C ALA A 58 -1.09 1.05 -1.29
N PRO A 59 -2.38 0.93 -1.65
CA PRO A 59 -3.43 1.73 -1.04
C PRO A 59 -3.64 1.29 0.41
N MET A 60 -3.50 2.23 1.35
CA MET A 60 -3.63 1.96 2.77
C MET A 60 -4.48 3.07 3.40
N VAL A 61 -5.63 2.68 3.99
CA VAL A 61 -6.56 3.65 4.61
C VAL A 61 -5.85 4.36 5.76
N ASP A 62 -5.85 5.69 5.72
CA ASP A 62 -5.20 6.59 6.69
C ASP A 62 -3.68 6.38 6.82
N GLN A 63 -3.03 5.90 5.75
CA GLN A 63 -1.64 5.44 5.76
C GLN A 63 -0.88 5.64 4.43
N SER A 64 -1.54 6.10 3.36
CA SER A 64 -0.91 6.31 2.05
C SER A 64 -1.22 7.67 1.46
N GLU A 65 -1.39 8.68 2.33
CA GLU A 65 -1.56 10.08 1.98
C GLU A 65 -0.35 10.61 1.20
N PHE A 66 -0.54 11.75 0.53
CA PHE A 66 0.49 12.40 -0.27
C PHE A 66 1.87 12.45 0.42
N ALA A 67 1.96 12.89 1.68
CA ALA A 67 3.22 13.03 2.38
C ALA A 67 3.94 11.69 2.57
N TRP A 68 3.22 10.59 2.77
CA TRP A 68 3.82 9.26 2.90
C TRP A 68 4.29 8.71 1.54
N ARG A 69 3.51 8.97 0.47
CA ARG A 69 3.94 8.64 -0.91
C ARG A 69 5.20 9.41 -1.28
N MET A 70 5.27 10.69 -0.94
CA MET A 70 6.46 11.52 -1.14
C MET A 70 7.65 11.03 -0.32
N LEU A 71 7.42 10.59 0.92
CA LEU A 71 8.46 10.00 1.75
C LEU A 71 9.06 8.77 1.07
N THR A 72 8.23 7.87 0.55
CA THR A 72 8.73 6.69 -0.17
C THR A 72 9.51 7.10 -1.43
N ARG A 73 8.93 7.99 -2.26
CA ARG A 73 9.59 8.50 -3.48
C ARG A 73 10.93 9.18 -3.21
N SER A 74 11.12 9.76 -2.03
CA SER A 74 12.35 10.47 -1.68
C SER A 74 13.58 9.57 -1.58
N PHE A 75 13.39 8.26 -1.38
CA PHE A 75 14.49 7.28 -1.36
C PHE A 75 14.83 6.75 -2.76
N THR A 76 14.05 7.10 -3.78
CA THR A 76 14.30 6.71 -5.16
C THR A 76 15.01 7.85 -5.90
N PRO A 77 16.17 7.59 -6.55
CA PRO A 77 16.83 8.56 -7.41
C PRO A 77 15.88 9.11 -8.48
N GLU A 78 16.06 10.37 -8.87
CA GLU A 78 15.15 11.03 -9.82
C GLU A 78 15.03 10.28 -11.16
N SER A 79 16.12 9.69 -11.63
CA SER A 79 16.17 8.84 -12.83
C SER A 79 15.35 7.55 -12.74
N GLU A 80 15.03 7.10 -11.53
CA GLU A 80 14.30 5.84 -11.28
C GLU A 80 12.89 6.09 -10.73
N ARG A 81 12.46 7.35 -10.55
CA ARG A 81 11.14 7.66 -9.98
C ARG A 81 9.98 7.11 -10.82
N SER A 82 10.16 6.97 -12.14
CA SER A 82 9.18 6.32 -13.02
C SER A 82 8.95 4.84 -12.71
N ASN A 83 9.92 4.18 -12.05
CA ASN A 83 9.78 2.80 -11.60
C ASN A 83 8.85 2.66 -10.39
N LEU A 84 8.46 3.78 -9.75
CA LEU A 84 7.62 3.80 -8.57
C LEU A 84 6.21 4.35 -8.88
N LEU A 85 5.23 3.47 -8.77
CA LEU A 85 3.82 3.79 -8.74
C LEU A 85 3.32 3.86 -7.30
N ALA A 86 2.42 4.78 -7.01
CA ALA A 86 1.76 4.83 -5.71
C ALA A 86 0.25 4.87 -5.83
N TYR A 87 -0.43 4.50 -4.76
CA TYR A 87 -1.89 4.53 -4.66
C TYR A 87 -2.31 5.48 -3.54
N THR A 88 -3.43 6.17 -3.74
CA THR A 88 -4.11 6.90 -2.65
C THR A 88 -4.60 5.93 -1.57
N PRO A 89 -4.99 6.44 -0.38
CA PRO A 89 -5.84 5.66 0.51
C PRO A 89 -7.11 5.23 -0.22
N MET A 90 -7.74 4.15 0.25
CA MET A 90 -9.02 3.70 -0.31
C MET A 90 -10.13 4.72 0.02
N LEU A 91 -10.68 5.37 -1.01
CA LEU A 91 -11.71 6.39 -0.88
C LEU A 91 -13.11 5.78 -1.02
N HIS A 92 -14.07 6.20 -0.18
CA HIS A 92 -15.44 5.72 -0.29
C HIS A 92 -16.18 6.49 -1.39
N ALA A 93 -16.53 5.84 -2.50
CA ALA A 93 -17.06 6.52 -3.70
C ALA A 93 -18.31 7.38 -3.41
N ARG A 94 -19.29 6.85 -2.67
CA ARG A 94 -20.51 7.60 -2.28
C ARG A 94 -20.21 8.88 -1.50
N LEU A 95 -19.39 8.79 -0.44
CA LEU A 95 -19.01 9.96 0.35
C LEU A 95 -18.20 10.94 -0.50
N PHE A 96 -17.29 10.44 -1.35
CA PHE A 96 -16.51 11.28 -2.25
C PHE A 96 -17.41 12.03 -3.26
N ALA A 97 -18.38 11.35 -3.88
CA ALA A 97 -19.26 11.96 -4.86
C ALA A 97 -20.18 13.05 -4.26
N GLN A 98 -20.64 12.85 -3.02
CA GLN A 98 -21.77 13.59 -2.42
C GLN A 98 -21.34 14.58 -1.32
N ASP A 99 -20.21 14.35 -0.65
CA ASP A 99 -19.76 15.15 0.49
C ASP A 99 -18.44 15.87 0.19
N ASP A 100 -18.53 17.18 0.02
CA ASP A 100 -17.41 18.07 -0.24
C ASP A 100 -16.41 18.10 0.91
N LYS A 101 -16.87 17.98 2.16
CA LYS A 101 -15.98 17.94 3.33
C LYS A 101 -15.18 16.64 3.34
N TYR A 102 -15.84 15.51 3.05
CA TYR A 102 -15.14 14.23 2.92
C TYR A 102 -14.06 14.30 1.84
N ARG A 103 -14.37 14.82 0.65
CA ARG A 103 -13.34 15.00 -0.39
C ARG A 103 -12.16 15.84 0.07
N GLN A 104 -12.43 17.00 0.67
CA GLN A 104 -11.39 17.92 1.13
C GLN A 104 -10.51 17.32 2.24
N ALA A 105 -11.09 16.46 3.08
CA ALA A 105 -10.38 15.78 4.15
C ALA A 105 -9.53 14.60 3.68
N HIS A 106 -9.70 14.12 2.45
CA HIS A 106 -9.04 12.89 1.97
C HIS A 106 -8.28 13.04 0.63
N PHE A 107 -8.50 14.09 -0.15
CA PHE A 107 -7.84 14.28 -1.46
C PHE A 107 -7.66 15.77 -1.79
N GLN A 108 -6.40 16.23 -1.80
CA GLN A 108 -5.99 17.63 -1.93
C GLN A 108 -5.39 17.94 -3.32
N ALA A 109 -6.15 17.62 -4.38
CA ALA A 109 -5.72 17.87 -5.76
C ALA A 109 -5.59 19.35 -6.12
N VAL A 110 -6.39 20.24 -5.50
CA VAL A 110 -6.37 21.70 -5.74
C VAL A 110 -6.49 22.46 -4.42
N ARG A 111 -5.95 23.67 -4.34
CA ARG A 111 -6.02 24.52 -3.12
C ARG A 111 -7.43 25.04 -2.87
N ARG A 112 -7.80 25.17 -1.58
CA ARG A 112 -9.07 25.77 -1.15
C ARG A 112 -9.12 27.26 -1.48
N GLY A 113 -10.28 27.76 -1.86
CA GLY A 113 -10.55 29.20 -1.98
C GLY A 113 -9.86 29.92 -3.14
N SER A 114 -9.10 29.20 -3.97
CA SER A 114 -8.55 29.78 -5.19
C SER A 114 -9.67 29.99 -6.20
N SER A 115 -10.04 31.25 -6.44
CA SER A 115 -11.02 31.64 -7.47
C SER A 115 -10.50 31.44 -8.90
N SER A 116 -9.23 31.03 -9.06
CA SER A 116 -8.56 30.92 -10.37
C SER A 116 -7.87 29.58 -10.66
N SER A 117 -7.55 28.73 -9.67
CA SER A 117 -6.59 27.65 -9.94
C SER A 117 -7.24 26.27 -10.08
N SER A 118 -7.45 25.87 -11.33
CA SER A 118 -7.36 24.47 -11.76
C SER A 118 -5.94 23.90 -11.65
N GLU A 119 -4.99 24.64 -11.04
CA GLU A 119 -3.61 24.20 -10.84
C GLU A 119 -3.57 23.02 -9.85
N PRO A 120 -2.93 21.90 -10.25
CA PRO A 120 -2.68 20.79 -9.35
C PRO A 120 -1.83 21.22 -8.14
N TRP A 121 -2.20 20.75 -6.94
CA TRP A 121 -1.53 21.09 -5.68
C TRP A 121 -0.73 19.91 -5.10
N LEU A 122 -1.36 18.99 -4.37
CA LEU A 122 -0.68 17.86 -3.72
C LEU A 122 -1.01 16.56 -4.43
N ASP A 123 -2.17 15.97 -4.13
CA ASP A 123 -2.55 14.66 -4.64
C ASP A 123 -2.68 14.70 -6.17
N GLY A 124 -1.91 13.85 -6.85
CA GLY A 124 -1.97 13.75 -8.31
C GLY A 124 -1.29 14.88 -9.06
N ASN A 125 -0.51 15.73 -8.38
CA ASN A 125 0.26 16.77 -9.03
C ASN A 125 1.28 16.15 -10.01
N PRO A 126 1.23 16.48 -11.32
CA PRO A 126 2.09 15.88 -12.33
C PRO A 126 3.59 16.02 -12.10
N SER A 127 4.02 17.05 -11.35
CA SER A 127 5.43 17.31 -11.11
C SER A 127 6.04 16.51 -9.95
N ILE A 128 5.22 16.01 -9.03
CA ILE A 128 5.70 15.46 -7.75
C ILE A 128 5.03 14.16 -7.31
N ASP A 129 3.79 13.89 -7.70
CA ASP A 129 3.00 12.76 -7.19
C ASP A 129 2.38 11.93 -8.33
N ARG A 130 3.12 11.75 -9.43
CA ARG A 130 2.77 10.82 -10.51
C ARG A 130 3.97 9.88 -10.83
N PRO A 131 3.73 8.62 -11.25
CA PRO A 131 2.42 8.02 -11.51
C PRO A 131 1.63 7.70 -10.24
N LEU A 132 0.31 7.95 -10.25
CA LEU A 132 -0.61 7.76 -9.12
C LEU A 132 -1.91 7.12 -9.58
N PHE A 133 -2.32 6.05 -8.88
CA PHE A 133 -3.65 5.47 -9.03
C PHE A 133 -4.54 5.88 -7.87
N VAL A 134 -5.76 6.31 -8.16
CA VAL A 134 -6.74 6.68 -7.13
C VAL A 134 -7.69 5.53 -6.90
N GLN A 135 -7.68 4.96 -5.70
CA GLN A 135 -8.47 3.78 -5.38
C GLN A 135 -9.80 4.14 -4.72
N PHE A 136 -10.90 3.58 -5.24
CA PHE A 136 -12.22 3.66 -4.63
C PHE A 136 -12.70 2.31 -4.09
N CYS A 137 -13.55 2.36 -3.05
CA CYS A 137 -14.52 1.32 -2.77
C CYS A 137 -15.93 1.79 -3.13
N ALA A 138 -16.72 0.90 -3.75
CA ALA A 138 -18.07 1.15 -4.20
C ALA A 138 -18.84 -0.15 -4.40
N ASN A 139 -20.14 -0.04 -4.56
CA ASN A 139 -21.06 -1.12 -4.93
C ASN A 139 -22.22 -0.65 -5.82
N ASP A 140 -22.12 0.57 -6.36
CA ASP A 140 -23.05 1.16 -7.30
C ASP A 140 -22.26 1.78 -8.46
N PRO A 141 -22.48 1.35 -9.72
CA PRO A 141 -21.71 1.83 -10.88
C PRO A 141 -21.84 3.33 -11.14
N GLU A 142 -23.02 3.93 -10.96
CA GLU A 142 -23.26 5.34 -11.26
C GLU A 142 -22.61 6.25 -10.21
N VAL A 143 -22.71 5.85 -8.93
CA VAL A 143 -22.04 6.55 -7.83
C VAL A 143 -20.52 6.45 -7.96
N LEU A 144 -20.00 5.27 -8.32
CA LEU A 144 -18.58 5.07 -8.57
C LEU A 144 -18.09 5.95 -9.73
N LEU A 145 -18.82 6.00 -10.85
CA LEU A 145 -18.48 6.84 -11.99
C LEU A 145 -18.49 8.33 -11.64
N SER A 146 -19.48 8.77 -10.87
CA SER A 146 -19.58 10.16 -10.38
C SER A 146 -18.36 10.56 -9.54
N ALA A 147 -17.91 9.69 -8.62
CA ALA A 147 -16.69 9.92 -7.85
C ALA A 147 -15.43 9.91 -8.73
N ALA A 148 -15.32 8.92 -9.63
CA ALA A 148 -14.15 8.72 -10.48
C ALA A 148 -13.92 9.87 -11.46
N ARG A 149 -14.99 10.46 -12.03
CA ARG A 149 -14.88 11.64 -12.92
C ARG A 149 -14.24 12.85 -12.23
N ARG A 150 -14.34 12.96 -10.90
CA ARG A 150 -13.74 14.07 -10.14
C ARG A 150 -12.23 13.93 -9.96
N VAL A 151 -11.69 12.71 -10.00
CA VAL A 151 -10.25 12.46 -9.81
C VAL A 151 -9.51 12.18 -11.11
N ALA A 152 -10.21 11.82 -12.19
CA ALA A 152 -9.62 11.50 -13.49
C ALA A 152 -8.59 12.53 -14.03
N PRO A 153 -8.72 13.85 -13.82
CA PRO A 153 -7.70 14.82 -14.23
C PRO A 153 -6.39 14.77 -13.40
N TYR A 154 -6.44 14.14 -12.22
CA TYR A 154 -5.38 14.16 -11.20
C TYR A 154 -4.84 12.75 -10.93
N CYS A 155 -4.95 11.82 -11.88
CA CYS A 155 -4.42 10.46 -11.73
C CYS A 155 -4.09 9.82 -13.07
N ASP A 156 -3.29 8.77 -13.02
CA ASP A 156 -2.93 7.94 -14.18
C ASP A 156 -3.95 6.84 -14.42
N ALA A 157 -4.58 6.32 -13.37
CA ALA A 157 -5.70 5.40 -13.45
C ALA A 157 -6.62 5.52 -12.22
N VAL A 158 -7.86 5.07 -12.40
CA VAL A 158 -8.80 4.83 -11.29
C VAL A 158 -8.79 3.34 -10.96
N ASP A 159 -8.57 3.01 -9.70
CA ASP A 159 -8.54 1.63 -9.22
C ASP A 159 -9.80 1.27 -8.43
N LEU A 160 -10.34 0.06 -8.65
CA LEU A 160 -11.42 -0.49 -7.83
C LEU A 160 -10.87 -1.46 -6.77
N ASN A 161 -11.13 -1.16 -5.50
CA ASN A 161 -10.83 -2.06 -4.40
C ASN A 161 -11.86 -3.22 -4.37
N LEU A 162 -11.36 -4.43 -4.60
CA LEU A 162 -12.10 -5.68 -4.49
C LEU A 162 -11.45 -6.65 -3.49
N GLY A 163 -10.63 -6.11 -2.57
CA GLY A 163 -9.77 -6.91 -1.70
C GLY A 163 -9.83 -6.56 -0.21
N CYS A 164 -10.49 -5.46 0.19
CA CYS A 164 -10.58 -5.07 1.60
C CYS A 164 -11.45 -6.08 2.40
N PRO A 165 -10.89 -6.77 3.41
CA PRO A 165 -11.64 -7.76 4.19
C PRO A 165 -12.20 -7.20 5.51
N GLN A 166 -12.10 -5.88 5.73
CA GLN A 166 -12.41 -5.25 7.01
C GLN A 166 -13.91 -5.24 7.31
N GLY A 167 -14.26 -5.18 8.59
CA GLY A 167 -15.67 -5.18 9.02
C GLY A 167 -16.48 -4.03 8.43
N ILE A 168 -15.87 -2.88 8.18
CA ILE A 168 -16.53 -1.74 7.53
C ILE A 168 -16.88 -2.03 6.07
N ALA A 169 -16.04 -2.79 5.36
CA ALA A 169 -16.30 -3.25 3.99
C ALA A 169 -17.43 -4.28 3.95
N ARG A 170 -17.51 -5.16 4.96
CA ARG A 170 -18.64 -6.09 5.12
C ARG A 170 -19.94 -5.33 5.30
N LYS A 171 -19.98 -4.37 6.23
CA LYS A 171 -21.17 -3.57 6.53
C LYS A 171 -21.62 -2.72 5.35
N GLY A 172 -20.66 -2.15 4.60
CA GLY A 172 -20.94 -1.34 3.43
C GLY A 172 -21.13 -2.13 2.13
N HIS A 173 -20.96 -3.45 2.16
CA HIS A 173 -20.99 -4.36 1.02
C HIS A 173 -20.12 -3.87 -0.15
N TYR A 174 -18.81 -3.77 0.09
CA TYR A 174 -17.79 -3.45 -0.92
C TYR A 174 -16.49 -4.23 -0.64
N GLY A 175 -15.46 -4.05 -1.47
CA GLY A 175 -14.17 -4.72 -1.26
C GLY A 175 -14.27 -6.22 -1.48
N ALA A 176 -13.67 -7.03 -0.60
CA ALA A 176 -13.67 -8.50 -0.73
C ALA A 176 -15.06 -9.14 -0.49
N PHE A 177 -16.08 -8.36 -0.15
CA PHE A 177 -17.47 -8.83 0.00
C PHE A 177 -18.30 -8.71 -1.28
N LEU A 178 -17.67 -8.26 -2.38
CA LEU A 178 -18.24 -8.32 -3.72
C LEU A 178 -17.81 -9.56 -4.49
N GLN A 179 -16.82 -10.32 -4.00
CA GLN A 179 -16.21 -11.43 -4.75
C GLN A 179 -17.21 -12.53 -5.13
N GLU A 180 -18.35 -12.64 -4.42
CA GLU A 180 -19.44 -13.54 -4.76
C GLU A 180 -20.41 -12.98 -5.83
N ASP A 181 -20.43 -11.66 -6.06
CA ASP A 181 -21.28 -10.97 -7.04
C ASP A 181 -20.45 -10.52 -8.26
N GLN A 182 -20.13 -11.50 -9.11
CA GLN A 182 -19.30 -11.30 -10.29
C GLN A 182 -19.95 -10.40 -11.35
N ASP A 183 -21.29 -10.36 -11.43
CA ASP A 183 -22.01 -9.46 -12.34
C ASP A 183 -21.85 -7.99 -11.91
N LEU A 184 -22.04 -7.71 -10.61
CA LEU A 184 -21.83 -6.36 -10.10
C LEU A 184 -20.39 -5.90 -10.30
N ILE A 185 -19.40 -6.76 -10.04
CA ILE A 185 -17.98 -6.44 -10.30
C ILE A 185 -17.77 -6.07 -11.78
N PHE A 186 -18.30 -6.89 -12.70
CA PHE A 186 -18.21 -6.61 -14.12
C PHE A 186 -18.82 -5.25 -14.46
N ARG A 187 -20.02 -4.96 -13.96
CA ARG A 187 -20.71 -3.69 -14.20
C ARG A 187 -19.94 -2.49 -13.64
N LEU A 188 -19.36 -2.59 -12.44
CA LEU A 188 -18.56 -1.52 -11.83
C LEU A 188 -17.33 -1.17 -12.69
N VAL A 189 -16.53 -2.19 -13.06
CA VAL A 189 -15.29 -1.99 -13.84
C VAL A 189 -15.61 -1.54 -15.26
N ASN A 190 -16.59 -2.17 -15.92
CA ASN A 190 -16.95 -1.87 -17.31
C ASN A 190 -17.54 -0.47 -17.48
N THR A 191 -18.34 0.00 -16.51
CA THR A 191 -18.87 1.37 -16.52
C THR A 191 -17.73 2.38 -16.48
N LEU A 192 -16.77 2.22 -15.57
CA LEU A 192 -15.60 3.09 -15.52
C LEU A 192 -14.75 2.98 -16.80
N HIS A 193 -14.54 1.77 -17.31
CA HIS A 193 -13.70 1.53 -18.49
C HIS A 193 -14.24 2.28 -19.71
N LYS A 194 -15.56 2.25 -19.93
CA LYS A 194 -16.22 2.93 -21.05
C LYS A 194 -16.27 4.45 -20.91
N GLU A 195 -16.50 4.93 -19.68
CA GLU A 195 -16.89 6.33 -19.46
C GLU A 195 -15.74 7.25 -19.02
N LEU A 196 -14.66 6.71 -18.45
CA LEU A 196 -13.51 7.50 -18.01
C LEU A 196 -12.49 7.72 -19.13
N PRO A 197 -11.89 8.92 -19.23
CA PRO A 197 -10.78 9.17 -20.16
C PRO A 197 -9.47 8.50 -19.73
N VAL A 198 -9.33 8.16 -18.44
CA VAL A 198 -8.18 7.45 -17.89
C VAL A 198 -8.45 5.95 -17.75
N PRO A 199 -7.40 5.10 -17.81
CA PRO A 199 -7.50 3.67 -17.57
C PRO A 199 -8.10 3.30 -16.21
N VAL A 200 -8.64 2.09 -16.14
CA VAL A 200 -9.21 1.50 -14.92
C VAL A 200 -8.36 0.30 -14.54
N THR A 201 -8.09 0.14 -13.25
CA THR A 201 -7.39 -1.02 -12.69
C THR A 201 -8.22 -1.63 -11.57
N ALA A 202 -7.84 -2.82 -11.12
CA ALA A 202 -8.51 -3.44 -9.99
C ALA A 202 -7.54 -4.22 -9.10
N LYS A 203 -7.83 -4.21 -7.80
CA LYS A 203 -7.08 -4.97 -6.80
C LYS A 203 -7.96 -6.04 -6.15
N ILE A 204 -7.60 -7.31 -6.34
CA ILE A 204 -8.32 -8.47 -5.82
C ILE A 204 -7.53 -9.21 -4.73
N ARG A 205 -8.21 -10.16 -4.07
CA ARG A 205 -7.61 -11.24 -3.27
C ARG A 205 -7.81 -12.58 -3.99
N ILE A 206 -6.96 -13.55 -3.70
CA ILE A 206 -7.18 -14.93 -4.14
C ILE A 206 -8.41 -15.53 -3.45
N LEU A 207 -9.03 -16.51 -4.10
CA LEU A 207 -10.19 -17.26 -3.61
C LEU A 207 -9.77 -18.62 -3.04
N GLU A 208 -10.73 -19.50 -2.75
CA GLU A 208 -10.46 -20.81 -2.15
C GLU A 208 -9.59 -21.69 -3.05
N THR A 209 -9.80 -21.64 -4.36
CA THR A 209 -9.01 -22.40 -5.34
C THR A 209 -8.36 -21.47 -6.36
N ARG A 210 -7.24 -21.92 -6.95
CA ARG A 210 -6.55 -21.18 -8.00
C ARG A 210 -7.41 -21.05 -9.28
N GLU A 211 -8.26 -22.03 -9.57
CA GLU A 211 -9.16 -22.03 -10.73
C GLU A 211 -10.29 -21.00 -10.56
N THR A 212 -10.90 -20.93 -9.36
CA THR A 212 -11.92 -19.90 -9.08
C THR A 212 -11.30 -18.51 -9.05
N THR A 213 -10.06 -18.39 -8.58
CA THR A 213 -9.28 -17.15 -8.67
C THR A 213 -9.01 -16.74 -10.12
N LEU A 214 -8.68 -17.69 -10.99
CA LEU A 214 -8.46 -17.43 -12.43
C LEU A 214 -9.75 -16.95 -13.10
N ALA A 215 -10.88 -17.61 -12.87
CA ALA A 215 -12.17 -17.18 -13.40
C ALA A 215 -12.53 -15.76 -12.94
N TYR A 216 -12.25 -15.44 -11.68
CA TYR A 216 -12.45 -14.09 -11.13
C TYR A 216 -11.54 -13.06 -11.83
N ALA A 217 -10.25 -13.34 -11.97
CA ALA A 217 -9.30 -12.49 -12.67
C ALA A 217 -9.73 -12.23 -14.13
N GLN A 218 -10.16 -13.28 -14.84
CA GLN A 218 -10.66 -13.18 -16.21
C GLN A 218 -11.91 -12.30 -16.31
N ASN A 219 -12.85 -12.39 -15.36
CA ASN A 219 -14.03 -11.53 -15.35
C ASN A 219 -13.66 -10.04 -15.20
N VAL A 220 -12.75 -9.73 -14.28
CA VAL A 220 -12.23 -8.36 -14.05
C VAL A 220 -11.52 -7.79 -15.28
N LEU A 221 -10.69 -8.61 -15.94
CA LEU A 221 -10.00 -8.22 -17.17
C LEU A 221 -10.98 -8.04 -18.34
N LYS A 222 -11.94 -8.96 -18.52
CA LYS A 222 -13.00 -8.86 -19.54
C LYS A 222 -13.86 -7.61 -19.34
N ALA A 223 -14.03 -7.15 -18.10
CA ALA A 223 -14.72 -5.90 -17.80
C ALA A 223 -13.92 -4.64 -18.18
N GLY A 224 -12.63 -4.77 -18.55
CA GLY A 224 -11.81 -3.67 -19.04
C GLY A 224 -10.78 -3.13 -18.05
N ALA A 225 -10.46 -3.87 -16.99
CA ALA A 225 -9.31 -3.54 -16.14
C ALA A 225 -8.00 -3.66 -16.95
N SER A 226 -7.17 -2.62 -16.89
CA SER A 226 -5.91 -2.49 -17.65
C SER A 226 -4.74 -3.16 -16.92
N ILE A 227 -4.80 -3.17 -15.58
CA ILE A 227 -3.82 -3.80 -14.71
C ILE A 227 -4.58 -4.51 -13.60
N LEU A 228 -4.16 -5.74 -13.30
CA LEU A 228 -4.70 -6.55 -12.21
C LEU A 228 -3.68 -6.64 -11.07
N THR A 229 -4.03 -6.12 -9.90
CA THR A 229 -3.22 -6.36 -8.68
C THR A 229 -3.82 -7.52 -7.89
N VAL A 230 -3.01 -8.52 -7.56
CA VAL A 230 -3.47 -9.71 -6.83
C VAL A 230 -2.77 -9.80 -5.48
N HIS A 231 -3.55 -9.78 -4.41
CA HIS A 231 -3.04 -10.13 -3.08
C HIS A 231 -3.16 -11.66 -2.88
N GLY A 232 -2.03 -12.33 -2.69
CA GLY A 232 -1.92 -13.78 -2.46
C GLY A 232 -2.55 -14.29 -1.15
N ARG A 233 -3.51 -13.59 -0.56
CA ARG A 233 -4.22 -14.04 0.65
C ARG A 233 -5.73 -13.95 0.44
N ARG A 234 -6.45 -14.94 0.93
CA ARG A 234 -7.92 -14.96 0.96
C ARG A 234 -8.49 -13.88 1.88
N ARG A 235 -9.78 -13.59 1.76
CA ARG A 235 -10.46 -12.57 2.57
C ARG A 235 -10.36 -12.86 4.08
N GLU A 236 -10.39 -14.13 4.46
CA GLU A 236 -10.40 -14.61 5.84
C GLU A 236 -9.03 -14.47 6.50
N GLN A 237 -7.95 -14.45 5.69
CA GLN A 237 -6.56 -14.27 6.13
C GLN A 237 -6.28 -12.80 6.49
N LYS A 238 -6.68 -12.44 7.72
CA LYS A 238 -6.46 -11.11 8.33
C LYS A 238 -6.20 -11.21 9.84
N GLY A 239 -5.65 -10.15 10.42
CA GLY A 239 -5.35 -10.09 11.86
C GLY A 239 -4.38 -11.20 12.27
N HIS A 240 -4.69 -11.94 13.33
CA HIS A 240 -3.88 -13.08 13.78
C HIS A 240 -3.93 -14.29 12.82
N ILE A 241 -4.89 -14.32 11.88
CA ILE A 241 -5.06 -15.41 10.89
C ILE A 241 -4.41 -15.05 9.54
N THR A 242 -3.61 -13.97 9.48
CA THR A 242 -3.06 -13.45 8.21
C THR A 242 -2.23 -14.50 7.45
N GLY A 243 -1.32 -15.21 8.11
CA GLY A 243 -0.44 -16.20 7.46
C GLY A 243 0.40 -15.63 6.30
N VAL A 244 0.94 -16.52 5.49
CA VAL A 244 1.77 -16.18 4.32
C VAL A 244 0.91 -16.02 3.07
N ALA A 245 1.35 -15.15 2.17
CA ALA A 245 0.76 -14.94 0.86
C ALA A 245 1.22 -16.05 -0.08
N ASP A 246 0.26 -16.69 -0.73
CA ASP A 246 0.46 -17.74 -1.70
C ASP A 246 0.90 -17.13 -3.04
N TRP A 247 2.22 -17.12 -3.26
CA TRP A 247 2.82 -16.71 -4.53
C TRP A 247 2.67 -17.76 -5.63
N GLU A 248 2.43 -19.03 -5.30
CA GLU A 248 2.20 -20.09 -6.29
C GLU A 248 0.89 -19.87 -7.03
N THR A 249 -0.17 -19.44 -6.33
CA THR A 249 -1.42 -19.04 -7.00
C THR A 249 -1.20 -17.84 -7.93
N LEU A 250 -0.36 -16.87 -7.55
CA LEU A 250 -0.02 -15.75 -8.45
C LEU A 250 0.73 -16.22 -9.70
N LYS A 251 1.71 -17.13 -9.55
CA LYS A 251 2.40 -17.76 -10.67
C LYS A 251 1.44 -18.53 -11.57
N PHE A 252 0.52 -19.28 -10.99
CA PHE A 252 -0.53 -19.97 -11.73
C PHE A 252 -1.39 -19.00 -12.55
N LEU A 253 -1.79 -17.85 -11.98
CA LEU A 253 -2.51 -16.83 -12.74
C LEU A 253 -1.66 -16.27 -13.88
N ARG A 254 -0.38 -15.97 -13.64
CA ARG A 254 0.53 -15.48 -14.67
C ARG A 254 0.60 -16.43 -15.86
N ASP A 255 0.69 -17.73 -15.61
CA ASP A 255 0.83 -18.76 -16.63
C ASP A 255 -0.46 -19.01 -17.43
N ASN A 256 -1.63 -18.70 -16.86
CA ASN A 256 -2.94 -18.99 -17.46
C ASN A 256 -3.69 -17.74 -17.95
N LEU A 257 -3.16 -16.54 -17.71
CA LEU A 257 -3.67 -15.28 -18.26
C LEU A 257 -2.87 -14.91 -19.53
N PRO A 258 -3.48 -14.18 -20.50
CA PRO A 258 -2.77 -13.71 -21.69
C PRO A 258 -1.45 -13.01 -21.32
N ALA A 259 -0.37 -13.30 -22.03
CA ALA A 259 0.98 -12.77 -21.74
C ALA A 259 1.00 -11.23 -21.63
N GLU A 260 0.18 -10.55 -22.41
CA GLU A 260 0.02 -9.08 -22.42
C GLU A 260 -0.71 -8.50 -21.20
N THR A 261 -1.33 -9.35 -20.39
CA THR A 261 -1.95 -8.92 -19.13
C THR A 261 -0.88 -8.36 -18.22
N VAL A 262 -1.05 -7.15 -17.70
CA VAL A 262 -0.15 -6.59 -16.69
C VAL A 262 -0.65 -6.98 -15.32
N MET A 263 0.22 -7.61 -14.52
CA MET A 263 -0.11 -8.10 -13.19
C MET A 263 0.84 -7.55 -12.13
N PHE A 264 0.29 -7.07 -11.01
CA PHE A 264 1.07 -6.71 -9.83
C PHE A 264 0.88 -7.73 -8.71
N ALA A 265 1.99 -8.23 -8.17
CA ALA A 265 2.00 -9.14 -7.03
C ALA A 265 1.91 -8.35 -5.70
N ASN A 266 1.15 -8.84 -4.73
CA ASN A 266 1.05 -8.22 -3.41
C ASN A 266 1.02 -9.27 -2.29
N GLY A 267 1.77 -9.01 -1.22
CA GLY A 267 1.81 -9.81 0.00
C GLY A 267 3.19 -10.38 0.30
N ASN A 268 3.61 -10.34 1.57
CA ASN A 268 4.91 -10.83 2.07
C ASN A 268 6.16 -10.15 1.49
N VAL A 269 6.06 -8.88 1.09
CA VAL A 269 7.21 -8.04 0.68
C VAL A 269 7.59 -7.15 1.86
N LEU A 270 8.64 -7.53 2.60
CA LEU A 270 8.99 -6.97 3.90
C LEU A 270 10.29 -6.14 3.90
N GLN A 271 11.20 -6.44 2.98
CA GLN A 271 12.45 -5.69 2.77
C GLN A 271 12.81 -5.63 1.27
N GLU A 272 13.81 -4.84 0.91
CA GLU A 272 14.23 -4.61 -0.48
C GLU A 272 14.50 -5.91 -1.25
N GLY A 273 15.28 -6.83 -0.67
CA GLY A 273 15.57 -8.13 -1.30
C GLY A 273 14.37 -9.06 -1.49
N ASP A 274 13.17 -8.73 -0.99
CA ASP A 274 11.95 -9.51 -1.26
C ASP A 274 11.34 -9.17 -2.62
N VAL A 275 11.68 -8.01 -3.20
CA VAL A 275 11.08 -7.54 -4.45
C VAL A 275 11.50 -8.43 -5.62
N GLU A 276 12.80 -8.68 -5.77
CA GLU A 276 13.33 -9.54 -6.84
C GLU A 276 12.84 -10.98 -6.69
N LYS A 277 12.89 -11.54 -5.47
CA LYS A 277 12.34 -12.86 -5.17
C LYS A 277 10.87 -12.99 -5.55
N CYS A 278 10.06 -11.96 -5.26
CA CYS A 278 8.63 -11.98 -5.58
C CYS A 278 8.40 -11.93 -7.10
N LEU A 279 9.16 -11.09 -7.83
CA LEU A 279 9.10 -11.02 -9.29
C LEU A 279 9.50 -12.36 -9.93
N GLU A 280 10.59 -12.96 -9.46
CA GLU A 280 11.08 -14.26 -9.95
C GLU A 280 10.07 -15.38 -9.70
N ALA A 281 9.50 -15.45 -8.49
CA ALA A 281 8.56 -16.50 -8.12
C ALA A 281 7.21 -16.37 -8.84
N THR A 282 6.73 -15.16 -9.07
CA THR A 282 5.37 -14.92 -9.59
C THR A 282 5.32 -14.61 -11.08
N GLY A 283 6.42 -14.12 -11.67
CA GLY A 283 6.45 -13.57 -13.02
C GLY A 283 5.59 -12.31 -13.20
N ALA A 284 5.22 -11.63 -12.11
CA ALA A 284 4.46 -10.39 -12.17
C ALA A 284 5.29 -9.25 -12.80
N ASP A 285 4.61 -8.24 -13.35
CA ASP A 285 5.26 -7.07 -13.96
C ASP A 285 5.74 -6.06 -12.89
N GLY A 286 5.16 -6.10 -11.69
CA GLY A 286 5.51 -5.24 -10.57
C GLY A 286 5.09 -5.82 -9.21
N VAL A 287 5.65 -5.26 -8.13
CA VAL A 287 5.46 -5.72 -6.76
C VAL A 287 4.92 -4.58 -5.90
N MET A 288 3.83 -4.87 -5.21
CA MET A 288 3.17 -3.96 -4.30
C MET A 288 3.50 -4.30 -2.84
N SER A 289 4.00 -3.32 -2.09
CA SER A 289 4.20 -3.42 -0.64
C SER A 289 3.28 -2.47 0.13
N ALA A 290 2.74 -2.98 1.25
CA ALA A 290 1.87 -2.25 2.16
C ALA A 290 2.54 -2.12 3.54
N GLU A 291 2.37 -3.11 4.41
CA GLU A 291 2.90 -3.09 5.78
C GLU A 291 4.44 -3.00 5.84
N GLY A 292 5.13 -3.59 4.85
CA GLY A 292 6.57 -3.43 4.67
C GLY A 292 6.94 -1.97 4.46
N ASN A 293 6.30 -1.29 3.50
CA ASN A 293 6.47 0.14 3.26
C ASN A 293 6.10 1.02 4.47
N LEU A 294 5.07 0.66 5.24
CA LEU A 294 4.70 1.44 6.45
C LEU A 294 5.74 1.36 7.57
N SER A 295 6.47 0.25 7.62
CA SER A 295 7.49 0.01 8.63
C SER A 295 8.86 0.49 8.17
N ASP A 296 9.08 0.48 6.85
CA ASP A 296 10.27 0.99 6.16
C ASP A 296 9.87 1.63 4.82
N PRO A 297 9.71 2.96 4.76
CA PRO A 297 9.36 3.65 3.51
C PRO A 297 10.49 3.62 2.48
N ALA A 298 11.70 3.17 2.85
CA ALA A 298 12.81 2.96 1.93
C ALA A 298 12.88 1.53 1.38
N ILE A 299 11.84 0.71 1.57
CA ILE A 299 11.78 -0.70 1.14
C ILE A 299 12.15 -0.95 -0.34
N PHE A 300 11.98 0.03 -1.23
CA PHE A 300 12.34 -0.10 -2.65
C PHE A 300 13.71 0.48 -3.00
N ALA A 301 14.39 1.09 -2.04
CA ALA A 301 15.65 1.78 -2.26
C ALA A 301 16.83 0.85 -2.01
N LYS A 302 17.76 0.84 -2.96
CA LYS A 302 19.02 0.13 -2.81
C LYS A 302 19.85 0.75 -1.68
N PRO A 303 20.62 -0.06 -0.95
CA PRO A 303 21.58 0.47 0.00
C PRO A 303 22.60 1.36 -0.74
N PRO A 304 23.07 2.46 -0.11
CA PRO A 304 24.18 3.23 -0.65
C PRO A 304 25.44 2.34 -0.76
N PRO A 305 26.40 2.69 -1.64
CA PRO A 305 27.70 2.03 -1.69
C PRO A 305 28.40 2.03 -0.33
N VAL A 306 29.27 1.05 -0.10
CA VAL A 306 30.05 0.96 1.13
C VAL A 306 30.99 2.17 1.24
N GLY A 307 30.89 2.92 2.34
CA GLY A 307 31.64 4.17 2.56
C GLY A 307 30.89 5.43 2.13
N GLU A 308 29.73 5.29 1.47
CA GLU A 308 28.86 6.38 1.02
C GLU A 308 27.53 6.41 1.78
N GLU A 309 27.46 5.79 2.96
CA GLU A 309 26.24 5.73 3.78
C GLU A 309 25.74 7.11 4.24
N GLY A 310 26.64 8.08 4.27
CA GLY A 310 26.39 9.40 4.84
C GLY A 310 26.00 9.28 6.31
N ARG A 311 25.01 10.08 6.72
CA ARG A 311 24.52 10.10 8.12
C ARG A 311 23.16 9.42 8.26
N GLU A 312 22.54 8.98 7.18
CA GLU A 312 21.14 8.51 7.23
C GLU A 312 21.01 6.99 7.19
N TYR A 313 21.96 6.32 6.56
CA TYR A 313 21.99 4.88 6.44
C TYR A 313 22.95 4.29 7.49
N TRP A 314 22.51 3.24 8.20
CA TRP A 314 23.36 2.49 9.11
C TRP A 314 23.79 1.18 8.45
N ARG A 315 25.08 0.86 8.56
CA ARG A 315 25.63 -0.44 8.15
C ARG A 315 26.32 -1.08 9.35
N GLY A 316 25.90 -2.30 9.68
CA GLY A 316 26.50 -3.12 10.71
C GLY A 316 27.80 -3.78 10.24
N LYS A 317 28.51 -4.37 11.19
CA LYS A 317 29.77 -5.09 10.94
C LYS A 317 29.59 -6.36 10.10
N ASP A 318 28.37 -6.89 10.05
CA ASP A 318 27.98 -8.02 9.20
C ASP A 318 27.64 -7.60 7.74
N GLY A 319 27.80 -6.31 7.42
CA GLY A 319 27.51 -5.73 6.11
C GLY A 319 26.02 -5.43 5.87
N LYS A 320 25.12 -5.92 6.73
CA LYS A 320 23.69 -5.60 6.64
C LYS A 320 23.46 -4.18 7.12
N GLY A 321 22.38 -3.57 6.65
CA GLY A 321 22.05 -2.21 7.04
C GLY A 321 20.58 -1.88 6.85
N GLY A 322 20.30 -0.60 7.00
CA GLY A 322 19.00 0.00 6.74
C GLY A 322 19.01 1.50 7.07
N TRP A 323 17.96 2.20 6.67
CA TRP A 323 17.79 3.61 6.98
C TRP A 323 17.44 3.79 8.46
N ARG A 324 18.07 4.77 9.11
CA ARG A 324 17.82 5.04 10.53
C ARG A 324 16.46 5.71 10.74
N VAL A 325 15.76 5.33 11.80
CA VAL A 325 14.38 5.81 12.04
C VAL A 325 14.32 7.31 12.32
N ASP A 326 15.37 7.89 12.90
CA ASP A 326 15.51 9.35 13.10
C ASP A 326 15.67 10.08 11.76
N ALA A 327 16.50 9.55 10.85
CA ALA A 327 16.68 10.07 9.51
C ALA A 327 15.38 10.03 8.69
N VAL A 328 14.69 8.89 8.68
CA VAL A 328 13.40 8.72 7.99
C VAL A 328 12.34 9.65 8.57
N THR A 329 12.27 9.77 9.91
CA THR A 329 11.33 10.66 10.59
C THR A 329 11.59 12.12 10.26
N ARG A 330 12.86 12.56 10.30
CA ARG A 330 13.26 13.92 9.92
C ARG A 330 12.81 14.25 8.49
N ARG A 331 13.09 13.35 7.55
CA ARG A 331 12.69 13.52 6.16
C ARG A 331 11.16 13.61 5.99
N TYR A 332 10.41 12.80 6.75
CA TYR A 332 8.94 12.85 6.76
C TYR A 332 8.41 14.19 7.28
N LEU A 333 8.97 14.70 8.39
CA LEU A 333 8.60 16.02 8.93
C LEU A 333 8.94 17.16 7.96
N ASP A 334 10.08 17.09 7.27
CA ASP A 334 10.48 18.09 6.27
C ASP A 334 9.49 18.15 5.10
N ILE A 335 9.02 17.00 4.62
CA ILE A 335 7.97 16.90 3.61
C ILE A 335 6.67 17.56 4.10
N LEU A 336 6.28 17.30 5.35
CA LEU A 336 5.07 17.88 5.93
C LEU A 336 5.17 19.39 6.10
N HIS A 337 6.30 19.90 6.58
CA HIS A 337 6.57 21.33 6.65
C HIS A 337 6.44 21.97 5.27
N LYS A 338 7.18 21.44 4.28
CA LYS A 338 7.24 22.00 2.95
C LYS A 338 5.89 21.98 2.23
N TYR A 339 5.21 20.84 2.22
CA TYR A 339 4.03 20.64 1.37
C TYR A 339 2.70 20.81 2.10
N ALA A 340 2.56 20.28 3.31
CA ALA A 340 1.30 20.32 4.04
C ALA A 340 1.11 21.65 4.81
N LEU A 341 2.19 22.22 5.34
CA LEU A 341 2.16 23.51 6.05
C LEU A 341 2.58 24.70 5.19
N GLY A 342 3.29 24.46 4.08
CA GLY A 342 3.81 25.54 3.22
C GLY A 342 4.88 26.39 3.89
N SER A 343 5.65 25.80 4.80
CA SER A 343 6.74 26.43 5.55
C SER A 343 8.06 25.72 5.29
N GLU A 344 9.18 26.45 5.33
CA GLU A 344 10.49 25.81 5.33
C GLU A 344 10.67 24.91 6.58
N PRO A 345 11.31 23.74 6.44
CA PRO A 345 11.63 22.91 7.59
C PRO A 345 12.52 23.65 8.60
N PRO A 346 12.37 23.38 9.90
CA PRO A 346 13.21 24.01 10.91
C PRO A 346 14.68 23.58 10.75
N ARG A 347 15.60 24.49 11.07
CA ARG A 347 17.03 24.18 11.10
C ARG A 347 17.32 23.23 12.27
N ARG A 348 17.88 22.06 11.97
CA ARG A 348 18.29 21.05 12.96
C ARG A 348 19.80 20.82 12.90
N ARG A 349 20.37 20.26 13.97
CA ARG A 349 21.75 19.76 13.98
C ARG A 349 21.92 18.61 12.96
N PRO A 350 23.14 18.34 12.43
CA PRO A 350 23.38 17.12 11.67
C PRO A 350 22.97 15.88 12.47
N LEU A 351 22.50 14.82 11.77
CA LEU A 351 22.22 13.54 12.42
C LEU A 351 23.53 12.98 12.99
N PHE A 352 23.52 12.58 14.25
CA PHE A 352 24.69 12.11 14.98
C PHE A 352 25.30 10.85 14.35
N ILE A 353 26.63 10.78 14.31
CA ILE A 353 27.39 9.55 14.05
C ILE A 353 28.48 9.39 15.13
N PRO A 354 28.91 8.15 15.44
CA PRO A 354 30.04 7.93 16.36
C PRO A 354 31.27 8.75 15.95
N GLY A 355 31.83 9.51 16.90
CA GLY A 355 32.93 10.44 16.67
C GLY A 355 32.52 11.92 16.65
N ASP A 356 31.22 12.24 16.50
CA ASP A 356 30.72 13.59 16.71
C ASP A 356 30.72 14.00 18.21
N ASP A 357 30.58 15.30 18.47
CA ASP A 357 30.38 15.84 19.81
C ASP A 357 29.07 15.34 20.45
N THR A 358 29.12 15.02 21.75
CA THR A 358 28.02 14.47 22.54
C THR A 358 27.52 15.44 23.62
N ALA A 359 28.09 16.64 23.76
CA ALA A 359 27.70 17.60 24.80
C ALA A 359 26.20 17.96 24.79
N TRP A 360 25.61 18.03 23.58
CA TRP A 360 24.19 18.30 23.37
C TRP A 360 23.25 17.23 23.95
N MET A 361 23.74 15.99 24.12
CA MET A 361 22.93 14.89 24.66
C MET A 361 22.66 15.11 26.15
N ALA A 362 23.69 15.54 26.90
CA ALA A 362 23.56 15.86 28.32
C ALA A 362 22.65 17.07 28.57
N GLU A 363 22.61 18.02 27.63
CA GLU A 363 21.68 19.16 27.69
C GLU A 363 20.23 18.73 27.45
N ALA A 364 20.00 17.82 26.50
CA ALA A 364 18.69 17.25 26.23
C ALA A 364 18.14 16.49 27.46
N GLU A 365 18.97 15.67 28.10
CA GLU A 365 18.60 14.92 29.31
C GLU A 365 18.23 15.86 30.48
N ARG A 366 18.98 16.94 30.69
CA ARG A 366 18.63 17.96 31.71
C ARG A 366 17.28 18.61 31.40
N THR A 367 17.04 18.98 30.14
CA THR A 367 15.77 19.62 29.73
C THR A 367 14.57 18.67 29.92
N GLU A 368 14.75 17.37 29.65
CA GLU A 368 13.73 16.35 29.92
C GLU A 368 13.41 16.26 31.41
N THR A 369 14.43 16.15 32.28
CA THR A 369 14.22 16.07 33.75
C THR A 369 13.53 17.30 34.34
N GLU A 370 13.79 18.49 33.82
CA GLU A 370 13.10 19.73 34.24
C GLU A 370 11.64 19.78 33.75
N SER A 371 11.33 19.11 32.64
CA SER A 371 9.98 19.09 32.06
C SER A 371 9.04 18.06 32.69
N ASP A 372 9.58 17.06 33.39
CA ASP A 372 8.85 16.00 34.12
C ASP A 372 8.39 16.41 35.54
N GLU A 373 8.72 17.63 36.00
CA GLU A 373 8.08 18.20 37.19
C GLU A 373 6.56 18.39 36.95
N PRO A 374 5.68 18.02 37.91
CA PRO A 374 4.25 18.15 37.72
C PRO A 374 3.88 19.60 37.41
N ALA A 375 3.39 19.83 36.19
CA ALA A 375 3.07 21.15 35.70
C ALA A 375 2.24 21.94 36.72
N LYS A 376 2.85 22.97 37.34
CA LYS A 376 2.12 23.97 38.12
C LYS A 376 1.01 24.51 37.22
N LYS A 377 -0.26 24.40 37.68
CA LYS A 377 -1.47 24.86 36.98
C LYS A 377 -1.21 26.20 36.29
N ARG A 378 -0.90 26.16 34.98
CA ARG A 378 -0.75 27.38 34.19
C ARG A 378 -2.13 28.02 34.09
N ARG A 379 -2.22 29.24 34.62
CA ARG A 379 -3.41 30.10 34.52
C ARG A 379 -3.79 30.25 33.05
N LYS A 380 -5.07 30.02 32.76
CA LYS A 380 -5.70 30.20 31.45
C LYS A 380 -5.37 31.61 30.96
N LYS A 381 -4.59 31.73 29.88
CA LYS A 381 -4.36 33.00 29.19
C LYS A 381 -5.57 33.23 28.30
N ASP A 382 -6.36 34.25 28.61
CA ASP A 382 -7.42 34.73 27.73
C ASP A 382 -6.79 35.37 26.48
N GLY A 383 -7.31 35.01 25.29
CA GLY A 383 -7.09 35.78 24.07
C GLY A 383 -6.60 35.00 22.83
N SER A 384 -7.52 34.38 22.09
CA SER A 384 -7.87 34.77 20.71
C SER A 384 -9.11 33.96 20.30
N GLY A 385 -10.05 34.61 19.63
CA GLY A 385 -11.42 34.09 19.40
C GLY A 385 -11.49 32.80 18.57
N PRO A 386 -12.70 32.24 18.38
CA PRO A 386 -12.89 31.03 17.60
C PRO A 386 -12.71 31.36 16.11
N GLY A 387 -11.47 31.52 15.65
CA GLY A 387 -11.15 31.26 14.26
C GLY A 387 -11.55 29.82 13.99
N LYS A 388 -12.43 29.57 13.01
CA LYS A 388 -12.79 28.24 12.54
C LYS A 388 -11.50 27.42 12.47
N ARG A 389 -11.34 26.40 13.32
CA ARG A 389 -10.29 25.40 13.13
C ARG A 389 -10.50 24.86 11.72
N GLU A 390 -9.61 25.21 10.80
CA GLU A 390 -9.60 24.57 9.49
C GLU A 390 -9.45 23.07 9.74
N ASP A 391 -10.24 22.27 9.02
CA ASP A 391 -10.12 20.82 9.11
C ASP A 391 -8.66 20.45 8.83
N PRO A 392 -7.98 19.76 9.76
CA PRO A 392 -6.55 19.49 9.63
C PRO A 392 -6.32 18.66 8.37
N SER A 393 -5.34 19.07 7.57
CA SER A 393 -4.91 18.37 6.35
C SER A 393 -4.84 16.84 6.55
N PRO A 394 -5.30 16.00 5.59
CA PRO A 394 -5.17 14.54 5.67
C PRO A 394 -3.76 14.11 6.05
N ASN A 395 -2.76 14.79 5.49
CA ASN A 395 -1.35 14.53 5.75
C ASN A 395 -0.95 14.73 7.22
N LEU A 396 -1.55 15.70 7.92
CA LEU A 396 -1.29 15.97 9.33
C LEU A 396 -2.05 15.01 10.24
N ALA A 397 -3.27 14.61 9.84
CA ALA A 397 -4.08 13.66 10.59
C ALA A 397 -3.44 12.27 10.67
N ALA A 398 -2.72 11.86 9.63
CA ALA A 398 -2.05 10.56 9.53
C ALA A 398 -0.68 10.49 10.22
N MET A 399 -0.12 11.61 10.71
CA MET A 399 1.24 11.64 11.29
C MET A 399 1.43 10.68 12.46
N GLN A 400 0.53 10.72 13.45
CA GLN A 400 0.64 9.88 14.64
C GLN A 400 0.66 8.39 14.29
N PRO A 401 -0.31 7.84 13.54
CA PRO A 401 -0.28 6.43 13.20
C PRO A 401 0.93 6.05 12.33
N HIS A 402 1.36 6.90 11.39
CA HIS A 402 2.60 6.68 10.63
C HIS A 402 3.82 6.51 11.53
N LEU A 403 4.02 7.43 12.48
CA LEU A 403 5.16 7.38 13.38
C LEU A 403 5.09 6.20 14.37
N PHE A 404 3.90 5.76 14.76
CA PHE A 404 3.76 4.53 15.55
C PHE A 404 4.14 3.27 14.76
N HIS A 405 3.96 3.27 13.44
CA HIS A 405 4.45 2.20 12.58
C HIS A 405 5.97 2.27 12.39
N LEU A 406 6.48 3.41 11.94
CA LEU A 406 7.91 3.62 11.66
C LEU A 406 8.78 3.45 12.90
N LEU A 407 8.37 4.02 14.04
CA LEU A 407 9.15 4.02 15.27
C LEU A 407 8.85 2.82 16.17
N ARG A 408 8.07 1.83 15.72
CA ARG A 408 7.54 0.77 16.60
C ARG A 408 8.61 0.11 17.46
N HIS A 409 9.76 -0.23 16.89
CA HIS A 409 10.84 -0.91 17.60
C HIS A 409 11.54 0.01 18.60
N LEU A 410 11.69 1.30 18.27
CA LEU A 410 12.22 2.34 19.16
C LEU A 410 11.28 2.58 20.34
N VAL A 411 9.99 2.87 20.09
CA VAL A 411 9.02 3.22 21.15
C VAL A 411 8.61 2.02 22.01
N SER A 412 8.92 0.80 21.59
CA SER A 412 8.77 -0.39 22.43
C SER A 412 9.85 -0.49 23.51
N ARG A 413 11.00 0.16 23.31
CA ARG A 413 12.12 0.22 24.27
C ARG A 413 12.14 1.53 25.06
N HIS A 414 11.85 2.63 24.40
CA HIS A 414 11.87 3.98 24.95
C HIS A 414 10.44 4.46 25.18
N THR A 415 9.90 4.15 26.36
CA THR A 415 8.50 4.44 26.71
C THR A 415 8.23 5.92 26.91
N ASP A 416 9.24 6.68 27.29
CA ASP A 416 9.28 8.15 27.30
C ASP A 416 8.93 8.71 25.91
N VAL A 417 9.64 8.29 24.86
CA VAL A 417 9.38 8.73 23.48
C VAL A 417 8.01 8.26 23.00
N ARG A 418 7.59 7.05 23.38
CA ARG A 418 6.25 6.53 23.09
C ARG A 418 5.15 7.43 23.65
N ASP A 419 5.32 7.84 24.90
CA ASP A 419 4.33 8.61 25.62
C ASP A 419 4.29 10.07 25.11
N MET A 420 5.43 10.63 24.69
CA MET A 420 5.49 11.89 23.93
C MET A 420 4.72 11.79 22.60
N LEU A 421 4.96 10.74 21.82
CA LEU A 421 4.27 10.51 20.54
C LEU A 421 2.75 10.36 20.72
N ALA A 422 2.31 9.69 21.78
CA ALA A 422 0.89 9.54 22.09
C ALA A 422 0.21 10.88 22.38
N ARG A 423 0.91 11.85 23.00
CA ARG A 423 0.38 13.17 23.36
C ARG A 423 0.48 14.22 22.24
N SER A 424 1.41 14.03 21.29
CA SER A 424 1.80 15.00 20.26
C SER A 424 0.66 15.55 19.40
N ARG A 425 -0.44 14.79 19.23
CA ARG A 425 -1.60 15.25 18.44
C ARG A 425 -2.17 16.59 18.91
N LYS A 426 -2.07 16.92 20.20
CA LYS A 426 -2.55 18.19 20.77
C LYS A 426 -1.66 19.38 20.42
N ASP A 427 -0.39 19.13 20.18
CA ASP A 427 0.65 20.16 19.99
C ASP A 427 0.96 20.41 18.50
N GLY A 428 0.25 19.72 17.60
CA GLY A 428 0.46 19.83 16.16
C GLY A 428 1.85 19.34 15.75
N ILE A 429 2.42 19.90 14.68
CA ILE A 429 3.74 19.49 14.17
C ILE A 429 4.86 19.66 15.21
N GLY A 430 4.77 20.67 16.09
CA GLY A 430 5.79 20.93 17.12
C GLY A 430 5.92 19.80 18.15
N GLY A 431 4.83 19.10 18.46
CA GLY A 431 4.89 17.89 19.29
C GLY A 431 5.73 16.79 18.63
N TYR A 432 5.55 16.59 17.32
CA TYR A 432 6.31 15.58 16.57
C TYR A 432 7.77 15.98 16.32
N GLU A 433 8.09 17.28 16.21
CA GLU A 433 9.48 17.76 16.23
C GLU A 433 10.16 17.45 17.57
N SER A 434 9.42 17.55 18.68
CA SER A 434 9.93 17.17 20.00
C SER A 434 10.16 15.66 20.10
N VAL A 435 9.27 14.85 19.52
CA VAL A 435 9.46 13.39 19.40
C VAL A 435 10.69 13.06 18.57
N LEU A 436 10.91 13.74 17.44
CA LEU A 436 12.13 13.58 16.64
C LEU A 436 13.38 13.91 17.45
N ALA A 437 13.39 15.03 18.18
CA ALA A 437 14.53 15.43 19.00
C ALA A 437 14.88 14.37 20.06
N ALA A 438 13.88 13.83 20.75
CA ALA A 438 14.06 12.75 21.73
C ALA A 438 14.52 11.44 21.04
N ALA A 439 13.92 11.08 19.90
CA ALA A 439 14.34 9.91 19.13
C ALA A 439 15.80 10.01 18.68
N GLU A 440 16.27 11.18 18.25
CA GLU A 440 17.68 11.41 17.87
C GLU A 440 18.65 11.23 19.05
N VAL A 441 18.26 11.62 20.27
CA VAL A 441 19.04 11.33 21.49
C VAL A 441 19.17 9.82 21.66
N LYS A 442 18.04 9.09 21.66
CA LYS A 442 18.05 7.63 21.84
C LYS A 442 18.84 6.92 20.75
N VAL A 443 18.66 7.30 19.48
CA VAL A 443 19.43 6.73 18.38
C VAL A 443 20.94 6.96 18.57
N ALA A 444 21.37 8.15 19.02
CA ALA A 444 22.77 8.41 19.32
C ALA A 444 23.32 7.52 20.46
N GLU A 445 22.54 7.31 21.53
CA GLU A 445 22.88 6.38 22.62
C GLU A 445 23.07 4.95 22.07
N GLY A 446 22.14 4.47 21.25
CA GLY A 446 22.20 3.14 20.64
C GLY A 446 23.41 2.95 19.72
N LEU A 447 23.75 3.97 18.92
CA LEU A 447 24.94 3.95 18.05
C LEU A 447 26.24 3.90 18.86
N LEU A 448 26.35 4.70 19.92
CA LEU A 448 27.51 4.69 20.83
C LEU A 448 27.65 3.34 21.54
N GLU A 449 26.56 2.75 21.99
CA GLU A 449 26.57 1.44 22.62
C GLU A 449 27.00 0.33 21.64
N TYR A 450 26.48 0.36 20.41
CA TYR A 450 26.88 -0.58 19.36
C TYR A 450 28.39 -0.51 19.10
N GLU A 451 28.95 0.69 18.98
CA GLU A 451 30.38 0.89 18.76
C GLU A 451 31.22 0.42 19.96
N ARG A 452 30.84 0.84 21.17
CA ARG A 452 31.53 0.48 22.43
C ARG A 452 31.57 -1.02 22.67
N THR A 453 30.48 -1.73 22.37
CA THR A 453 30.39 -3.18 22.54
C THR A 453 30.99 -3.95 21.36
N GLY A 454 31.41 -3.24 20.32
CA GLY A 454 31.92 -3.83 19.11
C GLY A 454 30.87 -4.59 18.30
N GLY A 455 29.57 -4.30 18.48
CA GLY A 455 28.44 -4.96 17.83
C GLY A 455 27.64 -5.90 18.73
N ARG A 456 28.22 -6.34 19.85
CA ARG A 456 27.60 -7.34 20.74
C ARG A 456 26.26 -6.92 21.32
N SER A 457 26.02 -5.62 21.52
CA SER A 457 24.72 -5.13 22.02
C SER A 457 23.54 -5.49 21.10
N PHE A 458 23.80 -5.79 19.83
CA PHE A 458 22.80 -6.30 18.88
C PHE A 458 22.97 -7.79 18.60
N ASP A 459 24.21 -8.29 18.47
CA ASP A 459 24.46 -9.69 18.15
C ASP A 459 23.89 -10.64 19.21
N ASP A 460 24.00 -10.27 20.49
CA ASP A 460 23.44 -11.06 21.60
C ASP A 460 21.90 -11.11 21.54
N GLU A 461 21.25 -10.03 21.12
CA GLU A 461 19.80 -10.01 20.91
C GLU A 461 19.37 -10.88 19.74
N LEU A 462 20.16 -10.90 18.66
CA LEU A 462 19.91 -11.73 17.51
C LEU A 462 20.12 -13.22 17.84
N ALA A 463 21.15 -13.53 18.63
CA ALA A 463 21.42 -14.88 19.13
C ALA A 463 20.29 -15.39 20.04
N ALA A 464 19.71 -14.54 20.90
CA ALA A 464 18.56 -14.91 21.73
C ALA A 464 17.29 -15.28 20.91
N LEU A 465 17.24 -14.94 19.63
CA LEU A 465 16.17 -15.37 18.71
C LEU A 465 16.46 -16.74 18.05
N ALA A 466 17.64 -17.33 18.28
CA ALA A 466 18.11 -18.54 17.62
C ALA A 466 17.49 -19.85 18.15
N ASP A 467 17.09 -19.88 19.43
CA ASP A 467 17.02 -21.12 20.23
C ASP A 467 15.77 -22.01 20.12
N ASP A 468 15.01 -22.07 19.01
CA ASP A 468 13.85 -23.00 18.99
C ASP A 468 13.38 -23.59 17.64
N ASP A 469 13.87 -23.09 16.50
CA ASP A 469 13.22 -23.40 15.20
C ASP A 469 14.05 -24.21 14.19
N GLY A 470 15.28 -24.65 14.50
CA GLY A 470 16.11 -25.38 13.53
C GLY A 470 16.25 -24.69 12.15
N ASP A 471 16.48 -25.48 11.09
CA ASP A 471 16.51 -25.05 9.68
C ASP A 471 15.10 -25.02 9.05
N VAL A 472 14.09 -24.48 9.73
CA VAL A 472 12.75 -24.35 9.15
C VAL A 472 12.74 -23.34 8.00
N PRO A 473 12.22 -23.69 6.80
CA PRO A 473 12.19 -22.82 5.63
C PRO A 473 11.52 -21.46 5.85
N GLU A 474 11.92 -20.49 5.01
CA GLU A 474 11.31 -19.17 4.96
C GLU A 474 9.83 -19.28 4.55
N GLY A 475 8.93 -18.66 5.33
CA GLY A 475 7.47 -18.76 5.12
C GLY A 475 6.77 -19.80 6.01
N GLU A 476 7.53 -20.68 6.66
CA GLU A 476 6.99 -21.70 7.57
C GLU A 476 7.17 -21.33 9.05
N SER A 477 8.03 -20.34 9.35
CA SER A 477 8.21 -19.76 10.68
C SER A 477 8.24 -18.22 10.65
N SER A 478 7.50 -17.59 11.58
CA SER A 478 7.63 -16.15 11.78
C SER A 478 8.96 -15.79 12.45
N ARG A 479 9.55 -16.68 13.26
CA ARG A 479 10.84 -16.43 13.92
C ARG A 479 11.98 -16.44 12.91
N ALA A 480 11.97 -17.35 11.94
CA ALA A 480 12.93 -17.34 10.83
C ALA A 480 12.83 -16.03 10.03
N THR A 481 11.60 -15.60 9.74
CA THR A 481 11.35 -14.31 9.07
C THR A 481 11.84 -13.13 9.90
N ILE A 482 11.60 -13.13 11.23
CA ILE A 482 12.12 -12.12 12.16
C ILE A 482 13.64 -12.10 12.09
N ARG A 483 14.32 -13.24 12.22
CA ARG A 483 15.78 -13.34 12.22
C ARG A 483 16.40 -12.74 10.96
N ARG A 484 15.81 -13.01 9.79
CA ARG A 484 16.26 -12.45 8.50
C ARG A 484 16.12 -10.93 8.44
N CYS A 485 14.98 -10.42 8.90
CA CYS A 485 14.64 -8.99 8.79
C CYS A 485 15.16 -8.15 9.95
N ARG A 486 15.55 -8.76 11.07
CA ARG A 486 15.92 -8.05 12.30
C ARG A 486 17.06 -7.10 12.04
N ARG A 487 16.90 -5.87 12.53
CA ARG A 487 17.92 -4.83 12.60
C ARG A 487 17.94 -4.26 14.01
N PRO A 488 18.97 -3.47 14.38
CA PRO A 488 18.91 -2.70 15.61
C PRO A 488 17.67 -1.81 15.65
N TRP A 489 17.13 -1.54 16.83
CA TRP A 489 15.84 -0.86 17.01
C TRP A 489 15.82 0.59 16.50
N TRP A 490 16.99 1.19 16.26
CA TRP A 490 17.15 2.51 15.63
C TRP A 490 17.14 2.47 14.10
N VAL A 491 16.97 1.30 13.49
CA VAL A 491 16.90 1.09 12.04
C VAL A 491 15.47 0.70 11.65
N ALA A 492 14.95 1.33 10.60
CA ALA A 492 13.64 1.01 10.04
C ALA A 492 13.62 -0.46 9.60
N GLN A 493 12.59 -1.19 10.01
CA GLN A 493 12.52 -2.63 9.79
C GLN A 493 11.08 -3.14 9.91
N PRO A 494 10.72 -4.21 9.19
CA PRO A 494 9.34 -4.69 9.14
C PRO A 494 8.83 -5.21 10.48
N ILE A 495 7.50 -5.20 10.62
CA ILE A 495 6.79 -5.81 11.73
C ILE A 495 6.30 -7.18 11.29
N VAL A 496 6.97 -8.23 11.74
CA VAL A 496 6.57 -9.61 11.45
C VAL A 496 5.55 -10.06 12.49
N ARG A 497 4.38 -10.52 12.02
CA ARG A 497 3.37 -11.13 12.89
C ARG A 497 3.61 -12.63 13.01
N PRO A 498 3.27 -13.23 14.17
CA PRO A 498 3.25 -14.68 14.30
C PRO A 498 2.35 -15.33 13.24
N LEU A 499 2.73 -16.51 12.77
CA LEU A 499 1.89 -17.33 11.91
C LEU A 499 0.65 -17.81 12.69
N PRO A 500 -0.46 -18.17 12.01
CA PRO A 500 -1.68 -18.59 12.71
C PRO A 500 -1.47 -19.75 13.69
N GLY A 501 -0.63 -20.73 13.33
CA GLY A 501 -0.26 -21.84 14.22
C GLY A 501 0.47 -21.37 15.48
N GLU A 502 1.44 -20.47 15.33
CA GLU A 502 2.20 -19.89 16.45
C GLU A 502 1.34 -18.96 17.32
N ALA A 503 0.44 -18.19 16.70
CA ALA A 503 -0.50 -17.32 17.40
C ALA A 503 -1.50 -18.13 18.23
N LEU A 504 -1.96 -19.27 17.71
CA LEU A 504 -2.77 -20.24 18.44
C LEU A 504 -1.99 -20.83 19.62
N ALA A 505 -0.73 -21.25 19.42
CA ALA A 505 0.11 -21.78 20.48
C ALA A 505 0.36 -20.76 21.61
N LYS A 506 0.48 -19.47 21.28
CA LYS A 506 0.61 -18.36 22.24
C LYS A 506 -0.72 -17.92 22.88
N GLY A 507 -1.84 -18.58 22.56
CA GLY A 507 -3.17 -18.22 23.08
C GLY A 507 -3.76 -16.92 22.54
N ALA A 508 -3.14 -16.32 21.52
CA ALA A 508 -3.63 -15.11 20.86
C ALA A 508 -4.84 -15.37 19.93
N ILE A 509 -5.11 -16.65 19.63
CA ILE A 509 -6.30 -17.12 18.90
C ILE A 509 -6.97 -18.21 19.73
N THR A 510 -8.30 -18.19 19.83
CA THR A 510 -9.09 -19.30 20.37
C THR A 510 -9.91 -19.94 19.27
N LEU A 511 -9.74 -21.26 19.06
CA LEU A 511 -10.57 -22.03 18.13
C LEU A 511 -12.04 -21.95 18.53
N SER A 512 -12.92 -21.73 17.56
CA SER A 512 -14.38 -21.81 17.75
C SER A 512 -14.82 -23.24 18.10
N LYS A 513 -16.02 -23.40 18.67
CA LYS A 513 -16.57 -24.74 18.99
C LYS A 513 -16.60 -25.66 17.76
N LYS A 514 -16.90 -25.11 16.57
CA LYS A 514 -16.95 -25.86 15.30
C LYS A 514 -15.56 -26.31 14.84
N GLU A 515 -14.55 -25.47 14.98
CA GLU A 515 -13.16 -25.82 14.62
C GLU A 515 -12.55 -26.81 15.62
N ARG A 516 -12.90 -26.71 16.91
CA ARG A 516 -12.52 -27.71 17.92
C ARG A 516 -13.14 -29.08 17.60
N ALA A 517 -14.40 -29.11 17.16
CA ALA A 517 -15.06 -30.34 16.73
C ALA A 517 -14.41 -30.93 15.47
N ALA A 518 -14.15 -30.10 14.44
CA ALA A 518 -13.49 -30.55 13.22
C ALA A 518 -12.06 -31.06 13.45
N LYS A 519 -11.30 -30.42 14.37
CA LYS A 519 -9.96 -30.87 14.76
C LYS A 519 -10.00 -32.17 15.55
N ALA A 520 -11.01 -32.35 16.42
CA ALA A 520 -11.23 -33.60 17.14
C ALA A 520 -11.64 -34.75 16.20
N GLU A 521 -12.48 -34.46 15.20
CA GLU A 521 -12.86 -35.43 14.15
C GLU A 521 -11.67 -35.79 13.26
N GLY A 522 -10.84 -34.81 12.86
CA GLY A 522 -9.61 -35.03 12.08
C GLY A 522 -8.61 -35.92 12.83
N ALA A 523 -8.33 -35.60 14.10
CA ALA A 523 -7.46 -36.41 14.95
C ALA A 523 -8.02 -37.82 15.18
N SER A 524 -9.34 -37.99 15.26
CA SER A 524 -9.97 -39.31 15.37
C SER A 524 -9.88 -40.15 14.10
N LYS A 525 -9.83 -39.50 12.92
CA LYS A 525 -9.63 -40.16 11.62
C LYS A 525 -8.16 -40.53 11.39
N GLU A 526 -7.21 -39.67 11.76
CA GLU A 526 -5.78 -40.00 11.73
C GLU A 526 -5.45 -41.16 12.69
N ALA A 527 -6.01 -41.18 13.90
CA ALA A 527 -5.83 -42.27 14.86
C ALA A 527 -6.51 -43.59 14.45
N LYS A 528 -7.54 -43.54 13.60
CA LYS A 528 -8.15 -44.74 13.00
C LYS A 528 -7.34 -45.23 11.79
N GLY A 529 -6.83 -44.32 10.96
CA GLY A 529 -5.95 -44.66 9.83
C GLY A 529 -4.62 -45.29 10.25
N THR A 530 -4.06 -44.90 11.41
CA THR A 530 -2.86 -45.56 11.98
C THR A 530 -3.15 -46.91 12.64
N LYS A 531 -4.41 -47.21 12.98
CA LYS A 531 -4.81 -48.53 13.53
C LYS A 531 -5.10 -49.56 12.45
N GLU A 532 -5.55 -49.14 11.26
CA GLU A 532 -5.85 -50.06 10.15
C GLU A 532 -4.60 -50.50 9.35
N THR A 533 -3.44 -49.87 9.55
CA THR A 533 -2.16 -50.31 8.96
C THR A 533 -1.29 -51.14 9.91
N GLY A 534 -1.80 -51.51 11.09
CA GLY A 534 -1.06 -52.20 12.15
C GLY A 534 -1.38 -53.69 12.34
N ASP A 535 -2.43 -54.22 11.73
CA ASP A 535 -2.88 -55.62 11.87
C ASP A 535 -3.14 -56.26 10.50
N ALA A 536 -2.09 -56.46 9.70
CA ALA A 536 -2.09 -57.38 8.56
C ALA A 536 -0.66 -57.72 8.11
N ALA A 537 0.15 -58.32 9.00
CA ALA A 537 1.41 -58.95 8.60
C ALA A 537 1.89 -59.96 9.65
N ALA A 538 1.33 -61.18 9.65
CA ALA A 538 2.02 -62.41 10.03
C ALA A 538 1.13 -63.62 9.70
N GLU A 539 1.76 -64.70 9.21
CA GLU A 539 1.20 -65.98 8.75
C GLU A 539 0.69 -65.94 7.29
N GLY A 540 1.25 -66.61 6.29
CA GLY A 540 2.21 -67.72 6.21
C GLY A 540 1.71 -68.74 5.19
N ASN A 541 2.49 -68.97 4.14
CA ASN A 541 2.56 -70.13 3.20
C ASN A 541 2.19 -69.93 1.71
N GLU A 542 3.26 -70.05 0.91
CA GLU A 542 3.51 -70.97 -0.22
C GLU A 542 2.47 -71.21 -1.34
N GLU A 543 3.03 -71.18 -2.57
CA GLU A 543 2.56 -71.72 -3.86
C GLU A 543 1.39 -71.01 -4.56
N GLU A 544 1.63 -70.33 -5.70
CA GLU A 544 1.57 -70.93 -7.03
C GLU A 544 1.88 -69.91 -8.15
N ILE A 545 2.41 -70.43 -9.26
CA ILE A 545 2.86 -69.75 -10.47
C ILE A 545 1.68 -69.63 -11.47
N ALA A 546 1.55 -68.50 -12.19
CA ALA A 546 1.20 -68.37 -13.64
C ALA A 546 0.56 -66.99 -13.95
N SER A 547 1.19 -66.15 -14.78
CA SER A 547 0.90 -65.91 -16.21
C SER A 547 -0.47 -65.22 -16.48
N ARG A 548 -0.51 -63.97 -16.96
CA ARG A 548 -0.55 -63.50 -18.37
C ARG A 548 -1.97 -63.13 -18.85
N ASP A 549 -2.01 -62.02 -19.61
CA ASP A 549 -3.00 -61.64 -20.64
C ASP A 549 -4.41 -61.29 -20.10
N GLU A 550 -5.26 -60.42 -20.66
CA GLU A 550 -5.25 -59.33 -21.65
C GLU A 550 -6.70 -58.76 -21.59
N LEU A 551 -6.87 -57.48 -21.98
CA LEU A 551 -7.99 -56.95 -22.78
C LEU A 551 -9.47 -56.93 -22.25
N VAL A 552 -9.99 -55.69 -22.26
CA VAL A 552 -11.21 -55.25 -22.98
C VAL A 552 -12.62 -55.39 -22.36
N ALA A 553 -13.27 -54.22 -22.38
CA ALA A 553 -14.70 -53.91 -22.50
C ALA A 553 -15.67 -54.22 -21.35
N GLY A 554 -16.30 -53.13 -20.91
CA GLY A 554 -17.56 -53.02 -20.19
C GLY A 554 -17.92 -51.56 -20.06
#